data_AF-Q8BJC0-F1
#
_entry.id   AF-Q8BJC0-F1
#
_cell.length_a   1.000
_cell.length_b   1.000
_cell.length_c   1.000
_cell.angle_alpha   90.00
_cell.angle_beta   90.00
_cell.angle_gamma   90.00
#
_symmetry.space_group_name_H-M   'P 1'
#
loop_
_entity.id
_entity.type
_entity.pdbx_description
1 polymer ?
#
loop_
_entity_poly.entity_id
_entity_poly.type
_entity_poly.pdbx_seq_one_letter_code
_entity_poly.pdbx_strand_id
1 'polypeptide(L)'
;MSCTLLKGVCTMKFLMMIVFLQVSACGAAPMNDSEFAEWYLSRFYDYGKDRIPMTKTKTNRNFLKEKLQEMQQFFGLEATGQLDNSTLAIMHIPRCGVPDVQHLRAVPQRSRWMKRYLTYRIYNYTPDMKREDVDYIFQKAFQVWSDVTPLRFRKLHKDEADIMILFAFGAHGDFNYFDGKGGTLAHAFYPGPGIQGDAHFDEAETWTKSFQGTNLFLVAVHELGHSLGLQHSNNPKSIMYPTYRYLNPSTFRLSADDIRNIQSLYVHVVNKEVCFSSLFFTNSSINVCHIAREAKETLDVHGKSFQYILFLNSPYFAACQSKATDDPPCLHFQLSFTS
;
A
#
# COMPACT_ATOMS: atom_id res chain seq x y z
N MET A 1 -2.66 86.29 22.10
CA MET A 1 -1.55 85.33 21.91
C MET A 1 -2.07 83.93 22.15
N SER A 2 -1.56 82.98 21.38
CA SER A 2 -2.19 81.72 20.97
C SER A 2 -2.86 80.84 22.01
N CYS A 3 -3.90 80.18 21.49
CA CYS A 3 -4.80 79.18 22.05
C CYS A 3 -4.11 77.82 22.24
N THR A 4 -4.39 77.10 23.34
CA THR A 4 -4.45 75.62 23.31
C THR A 4 -5.45 75.07 24.31
N LEU A 5 -6.32 74.20 23.80
CA LEU A 5 -7.56 73.66 24.35
C LEU A 5 -7.39 72.68 25.53
N LEU A 6 -8.36 72.75 26.44
CA LEU A 6 -8.73 71.72 27.42
C LEU A 6 -9.22 70.42 26.75
N LYS A 7 -8.90 69.27 27.34
CA LYS A 7 -9.79 68.10 27.38
C LYS A 7 -9.71 67.41 28.75
N GLY A 8 -10.82 67.49 29.51
CA GLY A 8 -11.24 66.48 30.49
C GLY A 8 -11.88 65.27 29.78
N VAL A 9 -12.50 64.26 30.39
CA VAL A 9 -12.75 63.81 31.77
C VAL A 9 -13.45 62.42 31.59
N CYS A 10 -13.24 61.51 32.55
CA CYS A 10 -14.10 60.38 32.97
C CYS A 10 -14.65 59.26 32.03
N THR A 11 -14.29 58.04 32.43
CA THR A 11 -15.15 56.86 32.78
C THR A 11 -16.08 56.17 31.76
N MET A 12 -15.78 54.88 31.57
CA MET A 12 -16.67 53.70 31.57
C MET A 12 -18.02 53.77 30.83
N LYS A 13 -18.09 53.08 29.69
CA LYS A 13 -19.27 52.31 29.31
C LYS A 13 -18.91 51.11 28.44
N PHE A 14 -18.99 49.94 29.06
CA PHE A 14 -19.09 48.63 28.42
C PHE A 14 -20.29 48.67 27.46
N LEU A 15 -20.05 48.58 26.15
CA LEU A 15 -21.11 48.30 25.17
C LEU A 15 -20.69 47.08 24.38
N MET A 16 -21.34 45.96 24.69
CA MET A 16 -21.26 44.71 23.97
C MET A 16 -21.65 44.92 22.50
N MET A 17 -20.72 44.68 21.58
CA MET A 17 -21.03 44.30 20.21
C MET A 17 -20.83 42.79 20.12
N ILE A 18 -21.89 42.05 20.44
CA ILE A 18 -22.00 40.62 20.14
C ILE A 18 -22.23 40.53 18.63
N VAL A 19 -21.14 40.35 17.87
CA VAL A 19 -21.24 39.82 16.51
C VAL A 19 -21.55 38.35 16.68
N PHE A 20 -22.83 37.98 16.51
CA PHE A 20 -23.24 36.60 16.37
C PHE A 20 -22.55 36.04 15.13
N LEU A 21 -21.44 35.32 15.34
CA LEU A 21 -20.97 34.32 14.40
C LEU A 21 -22.08 33.27 14.35
N GLN A 22 -22.96 33.37 13.35
CA GLN A 22 -23.72 32.20 12.93
C GLN A 22 -22.72 31.23 12.34
N VAL A 23 -22.21 30.34 13.19
CA VAL A 23 -21.62 29.08 12.76
C VAL A 23 -22.78 28.32 12.14
N SER A 24 -22.92 28.43 10.81
CA SER A 24 -23.68 27.46 10.04
C SER A 24 -22.96 26.14 10.20
N ALA A 25 -23.31 25.40 11.25
CA ALA A 25 -23.04 23.98 11.34
C ALA A 25 -23.79 23.36 10.16
N CYS A 26 -23.08 23.17 9.05
CA CYS A 26 -23.52 22.29 7.98
C CYS A 26 -23.42 20.87 8.55
N GLY A 27 -24.38 20.50 9.40
CA GLY A 27 -24.64 19.11 9.73
C GLY A 27 -25.26 18.51 8.48
N ALA A 28 -24.43 17.95 7.60
CA ALA A 28 -24.93 17.04 6.59
C ALA A 28 -25.80 16.00 7.30
N ALA A 29 -27.02 15.80 6.82
CA ALA A 29 -27.86 14.74 7.35
C ALA A 29 -27.07 13.42 7.24
N PRO A 30 -27.11 12.55 8.26
CA PRO A 30 -26.43 11.26 8.17
C PRO A 30 -26.93 10.52 6.93
N MET A 31 -26.00 10.10 6.07
CA MET A 31 -26.32 9.27 4.90
C MET A 31 -27.11 8.05 5.36
N ASN A 32 -28.11 7.65 4.57
CA ASN A 32 -28.74 6.35 4.81
C ASN A 32 -27.78 5.22 4.40
N ASP A 33 -28.03 4.01 4.91
CA ASP A 33 -27.17 2.84 4.70
C ASP A 33 -26.88 2.54 3.23
N SER A 34 -27.87 2.76 2.35
CA SER A 34 -27.72 2.51 0.91
C SER A 34 -26.78 3.53 0.27
N GLU A 35 -26.95 4.82 0.58
CA GLU A 35 -26.07 5.88 0.11
C GLU A 35 -24.64 5.66 0.62
N PHE A 36 -24.49 5.32 1.91
CA PHE A 36 -23.20 5.04 2.50
C PHE A 36 -22.50 3.85 1.81
N ALA A 37 -23.23 2.76 1.55
CA ALA A 37 -22.69 1.61 0.84
C ALA A 37 -22.25 1.95 -0.59
N GLU A 38 -23.03 2.75 -1.33
CA GLU A 38 -22.64 3.20 -2.67
C GLU A 38 -21.38 4.07 -2.63
N TRP A 39 -21.28 5.00 -1.67
CA TRP A 39 -20.07 5.79 -1.46
C TRP A 39 -18.87 4.89 -1.13
N TYR A 40 -19.04 3.93 -0.21
CA TYR A 40 -17.98 3.00 0.19
C TYR A 40 -17.45 2.20 -1.00
N LEU A 41 -18.35 1.62 -1.80
CA LEU A 41 -17.98 0.86 -2.98
C LEU A 41 -17.34 1.77 -4.04
N SER A 42 -17.76 3.03 -4.15
CA SER A 42 -17.15 3.97 -5.10
C SER A 42 -15.70 4.32 -4.71
N ARG A 43 -15.45 4.41 -3.40
CA ARG A 43 -14.15 4.75 -2.84
C ARG A 43 -13.18 3.58 -2.92
N PHE A 44 -13.61 2.39 -2.50
CA PHE A 44 -12.71 1.25 -2.29
C PHE A 44 -12.81 0.15 -3.37
N TYR A 45 -13.92 0.08 -4.10
CA TYR A 45 -14.22 -0.98 -5.07
C TYR A 45 -14.44 -0.50 -6.51
N ASP A 46 -14.13 0.78 -6.76
CA ASP A 46 -14.23 1.41 -8.09
C ASP A 46 -15.64 1.35 -8.69
N TYR A 47 -16.65 1.44 -7.84
CA TYR A 47 -18.04 1.59 -8.25
C TYR A 47 -18.27 3.02 -8.77
N GLY A 48 -18.51 3.17 -10.08
CA GLY A 48 -19.01 4.43 -10.64
C GLY A 48 -18.01 5.42 -11.22
N LYS A 49 -16.77 5.04 -11.58
CA LYS A 49 -15.91 5.85 -12.46
C LYS A 49 -16.17 5.48 -13.94
N ASP A 50 -16.76 6.41 -14.69
CA ASP A 50 -16.86 6.48 -16.16
C ASP A 50 -17.46 5.30 -16.97
N ARG A 51 -18.26 4.41 -16.38
CA ARG A 51 -18.86 3.25 -17.08
C ARG A 51 -20.39 3.23 -17.22
N ILE A 52 -21.05 4.38 -17.25
CA ILE A 52 -22.51 4.38 -17.52
C ILE A 52 -22.81 5.14 -18.83
N PRO A 53 -22.86 4.44 -19.98
CA PRO A 53 -23.77 4.86 -21.06
C PRO A 53 -25.17 4.93 -20.46
N MET A 54 -25.85 6.08 -20.61
CA MET A 54 -27.21 6.36 -20.12
C MET A 54 -28.26 5.40 -20.72
N THR A 55 -28.22 4.11 -20.38
CA THR A 55 -29.23 3.12 -20.74
C THR A 55 -29.40 2.10 -19.62
N LYS A 56 -30.58 2.19 -18.97
CA LYS A 56 -31.28 1.16 -18.19
C LYS A 56 -30.78 0.87 -16.77
N THR A 57 -31.59 1.30 -15.82
CA THR A 57 -31.63 0.99 -14.37
C THR A 57 -31.40 -0.48 -13.97
N LYS A 58 -31.63 -1.44 -14.88
CA LYS A 58 -31.40 -2.88 -14.65
C LYS A 58 -29.90 -3.24 -14.64
N THR A 59 -29.09 -2.56 -15.44
CA THR A 59 -27.62 -2.74 -15.48
C THR A 59 -26.98 -2.26 -14.17
N ASN A 60 -27.53 -1.20 -13.58
CA ASN A 60 -27.02 -0.60 -12.34
C ASN A 60 -27.20 -1.53 -11.12
N ARG A 61 -28.37 -2.16 -10.96
CA ARG A 61 -28.59 -3.13 -9.87
C ARG A 61 -27.69 -4.37 -9.95
N ASN A 62 -27.40 -4.85 -11.16
CA ASN A 62 -26.49 -5.98 -11.34
C ASN A 62 -25.06 -5.59 -10.96
N PHE A 63 -24.61 -4.40 -11.35
CA PHE A 63 -23.27 -3.91 -11.04
C PHE A 63 -23.06 -3.64 -9.54
N LEU A 64 -24.04 -3.03 -8.85
CA LEU A 64 -23.99 -2.86 -7.40
C LEU A 64 -23.90 -4.22 -6.68
N LYS A 65 -24.70 -5.21 -7.11
CA LYS A 65 -24.66 -6.56 -6.56
C LYS A 65 -23.29 -7.20 -6.73
N GLU A 66 -22.69 -7.11 -7.91
CA GLU A 66 -21.35 -7.64 -8.20
C GLU A 66 -20.29 -7.00 -7.29
N LYS A 67 -20.35 -5.68 -7.09
CA LYS A 67 -19.41 -4.97 -6.20
C LYS A 67 -19.60 -5.30 -4.73
N LEU A 68 -20.84 -5.52 -4.29
CA LEU A 68 -21.09 -6.06 -2.94
C LEU A 68 -20.52 -7.47 -2.79
N GLN A 69 -20.67 -8.34 -3.79
CA GLN A 69 -20.10 -9.69 -3.75
C GLN A 69 -18.57 -9.67 -3.71
N GLU A 70 -17.94 -8.80 -4.49
CA GLU A 70 -16.48 -8.61 -4.49
C GLU A 70 -15.98 -8.15 -3.10
N MET A 71 -16.65 -7.17 -2.49
CA MET A 71 -16.33 -6.70 -1.14
C MET A 71 -16.56 -7.80 -0.09
N GLN A 72 -17.69 -8.49 -0.13
CA GLN A 72 -17.99 -9.59 0.78
C GLN A 72 -16.93 -10.70 0.69
N GLN A 73 -16.53 -11.09 -0.52
CA GLN A 73 -15.46 -12.07 -0.74
C GLN A 73 -14.12 -11.60 -0.19
N PHE A 74 -13.77 -10.33 -0.40
CA PHE A 74 -12.54 -9.75 0.13
C PHE A 74 -12.47 -9.84 1.66
N PHE A 75 -13.57 -9.54 2.34
CA PHE A 75 -13.67 -9.59 3.80
C PHE A 75 -14.04 -10.98 4.36
N GLY A 76 -14.15 -12.00 3.52
CA GLY A 76 -14.48 -13.38 3.93
C GLY A 76 -15.92 -13.57 4.43
N LEU A 77 -16.83 -12.70 4.02
CA LEU A 77 -18.27 -12.82 4.24
C LEU A 77 -18.90 -13.74 3.16
N GLU A 78 -20.15 -14.17 3.40
CA GLU A 78 -20.93 -14.84 2.37
C GLU A 78 -21.25 -13.85 1.23
N ALA A 79 -20.94 -14.22 -0.01
CA ALA A 79 -21.08 -13.37 -1.19
C ALA A 79 -22.54 -13.27 -1.70
N THR A 80 -23.45 -12.81 -0.84
CA THR A 80 -24.88 -12.69 -1.11
C THR A 80 -25.20 -11.60 -2.13
N GLY A 81 -24.33 -10.57 -2.23
CA GLY A 81 -24.56 -9.35 -2.99
C GLY A 81 -25.67 -8.48 -2.42
N GLN A 82 -26.03 -8.70 -1.16
CA GLN A 82 -27.04 -7.94 -0.44
C GLN A 82 -26.37 -7.05 0.62
N LEU A 83 -26.95 -5.88 0.85
CA LEU A 83 -26.52 -5.01 1.94
C LEU A 83 -27.13 -5.51 3.26
N ASP A 84 -26.56 -6.58 3.80
CA ASP A 84 -26.96 -7.15 5.08
C ASP A 84 -26.22 -6.52 6.27
N ASN A 85 -26.68 -6.82 7.48
CA ASN A 85 -26.12 -6.27 8.72
C ASN A 85 -24.63 -6.60 8.88
N SER A 86 -24.17 -7.75 8.38
CA SER A 86 -22.76 -8.14 8.47
C SER A 86 -21.88 -7.31 7.54
N THR A 87 -22.39 -7.01 6.34
CA THR A 87 -21.74 -6.16 5.34
C THR A 87 -21.64 -4.72 5.86
N LEU A 88 -22.76 -4.16 6.36
CA LEU A 88 -22.78 -2.82 6.96
C LEU A 88 -21.87 -2.70 8.17
N ALA A 89 -21.85 -3.72 9.05
CA ALA A 89 -20.98 -3.73 10.21
C ALA A 89 -19.51 -3.59 9.83
N ILE A 90 -19.05 -4.27 8.77
CA ILE A 90 -17.68 -4.12 8.25
C ILE A 90 -17.47 -2.74 7.62
N MET A 91 -18.42 -2.22 6.84
CA MET A 91 -18.30 -0.91 6.20
C MET A 91 -18.13 0.25 7.19
N HIS A 92 -18.71 0.13 8.39
CA HIS A 92 -18.60 1.13 9.45
C HIS A 92 -17.34 1.03 10.32
N ILE A 93 -16.50 0.00 10.15
CA ILE A 93 -15.23 -0.09 10.89
C ILE A 93 -14.25 0.93 10.28
N PRO A 94 -13.64 1.81 11.10
CA PRO A 94 -12.59 2.72 10.61
C PRO A 94 -11.49 1.94 9.90
N ARG A 95 -10.94 2.49 8.83
CA ARG A 95 -10.08 1.75 7.91
C ARG A 95 -9.06 2.63 7.20
N CYS A 96 -8.15 2.00 6.46
CA CYS A 96 -7.28 2.65 5.49
C CYS A 96 -8.09 3.17 4.29
N GLY A 97 -7.66 4.33 3.79
CA GLY A 97 -8.22 5.05 2.65
C GLY A 97 -7.77 4.55 1.27
N VAL A 98 -6.82 3.62 1.21
CA VAL A 98 -6.35 3.02 -0.05
C VAL A 98 -7.43 2.08 -0.61
N PRO A 99 -7.71 2.09 -1.93
CA PRO A 99 -8.69 1.16 -2.52
C PRO A 99 -8.30 -0.31 -2.37
N ASP A 100 -9.27 -1.17 -2.05
CA ASP A 100 -9.08 -2.62 -1.87
C ASP A 100 -8.76 -3.32 -3.19
N VAL A 101 -9.33 -2.83 -4.28
CA VAL A 101 -9.14 -3.41 -5.61
C VAL A 101 -8.66 -2.36 -6.60
N GLN A 102 -7.62 -2.71 -7.36
CA GLN A 102 -6.96 -1.81 -8.31
C GLN A 102 -7.14 -2.29 -9.75
N HIS A 103 -8.39 -2.42 -10.17
CA HIS A 103 -8.71 -2.91 -11.51
C HIS A 103 -8.37 -1.91 -12.63
N LEU A 104 -8.24 -0.61 -12.32
CA LEU A 104 -8.31 0.45 -13.36
C LEU A 104 -7.29 1.60 -13.23
N ARG A 105 -6.37 1.59 -12.26
CA ARG A 105 -5.31 2.61 -12.20
C ARG A 105 -4.00 2.01 -12.66
N ALA A 106 -3.37 2.65 -13.64
CA ALA A 106 -2.10 2.30 -14.27
C ALA A 106 -0.89 2.41 -13.31
N VAL A 107 -1.03 1.92 -12.08
CA VAL A 107 0.10 1.60 -11.21
C VAL A 107 0.56 0.21 -11.65
N PRO A 108 1.81 0.04 -12.10
CA PRO A 108 2.34 -1.28 -12.42
C PRO A 108 2.06 -2.21 -11.26
N GLN A 109 1.40 -3.34 -11.52
CA GLN A 109 1.24 -4.39 -10.52
C GLN A 109 2.63 -4.62 -9.90
N ARG A 110 2.76 -4.34 -8.59
CA ARG A 110 4.01 -4.42 -7.80
C ARG A 110 5.00 -3.26 -8.02
N SER A 111 4.54 -2.00 -7.95
CA SER A 111 5.47 -0.87 -7.80
C SER A 111 6.30 -1.05 -6.53
N ARG A 112 7.63 -0.97 -6.67
CA ARG A 112 8.60 -1.12 -5.58
C ARG A 112 9.70 -0.09 -5.72
N TRP A 113 10.35 0.24 -4.62
CA TRP A 113 11.59 1.01 -4.67
C TRP A 113 12.71 0.18 -5.27
N MET A 114 13.39 0.71 -6.30
CA MET A 114 14.56 0.06 -6.89
C MET A 114 15.83 0.23 -6.05
N LYS A 115 15.84 1.23 -5.16
CA LYS A 115 16.93 1.48 -4.22
C LYS A 115 16.63 0.86 -2.86
N ARG A 116 17.71 0.52 -2.13
CA ARG A 116 17.61 -0.07 -0.79
C ARG A 116 17.65 0.96 0.34
N TYR A 117 18.28 2.11 0.09
CA TYR A 117 18.38 3.19 1.06
C TYR A 117 17.29 4.22 0.76
N LEU A 118 16.28 4.25 1.61
CA LEU A 118 15.14 5.15 1.53
C LEU A 118 15.25 6.24 2.59
N THR A 119 14.84 7.44 2.24
CA THR A 119 14.71 8.55 3.19
C THR A 119 13.26 8.77 3.56
N TYR A 120 13.01 9.20 4.78
CA TYR A 120 11.68 9.66 5.18
C TYR A 120 11.77 10.97 5.94
N ARG A 121 10.68 11.74 5.91
CA ARG A 121 10.58 12.99 6.67
C ARG A 121 9.17 13.15 7.21
N ILE A 122 9.10 13.50 8.49
CA ILE A 122 7.86 13.95 9.13
C ILE A 122 7.71 15.44 8.84
N TYR A 123 6.73 15.79 8.01
CA TYR A 123 6.52 17.16 7.54
C TYR A 123 5.98 18.05 8.66
N ASN A 124 4.95 17.58 9.36
CA ASN A 124 4.35 18.20 10.54
C ASN A 124 4.00 17.11 11.58
N TYR A 125 3.54 17.52 12.76
CA TYR A 125 3.26 16.62 13.87
C TYR A 125 1.85 16.89 14.40
N THR A 126 1.14 15.83 14.76
CA THR A 126 -0.11 15.91 15.51
C THR A 126 0.10 16.61 16.87
N PRO A 127 -0.81 17.50 17.30
CA PRO A 127 -0.80 18.08 18.64
C PRO A 127 -1.21 17.08 19.73
N ASP A 128 -1.77 15.91 19.38
CA ASP A 128 -2.26 14.91 20.35
C ASP A 128 -1.13 14.20 21.11
N MET A 129 0.09 14.25 20.56
CA MET A 129 1.25 13.58 21.12
C MET A 129 2.50 14.47 21.09
N LYS A 130 3.44 14.16 21.98
CA LYS A 130 4.75 14.79 21.97
C LYS A 130 5.50 14.43 20.68
N ARG A 131 6.29 15.37 20.14
CA ARG A 131 7.05 15.14 18.90
C ARG A 131 8.03 13.98 19.03
N GLU A 132 8.62 13.80 20.20
CA GLU A 132 9.55 12.71 20.49
C GLU A 132 8.86 11.35 20.44
N ASP A 133 7.58 11.30 20.85
CA ASP A 133 6.78 10.09 20.79
C ASP A 133 6.41 9.73 19.34
N VAL A 134 5.99 10.73 18.55
CA VAL A 134 5.72 10.56 17.11
C VAL A 134 6.99 10.09 16.38
N ASP A 135 8.13 10.70 16.69
CA ASP A 135 9.43 10.32 16.13
C ASP A 135 9.80 8.87 16.43
N TYR A 136 9.64 8.47 17.69
CA TYR A 136 9.87 7.10 18.12
C TYR A 136 8.92 6.13 17.41
N ILE A 137 7.63 6.46 17.30
CA ILE A 137 6.63 5.62 16.63
C ILE A 137 7.01 5.36 15.17
N PHE A 138 7.32 6.41 14.40
CA PHE A 138 7.70 6.23 13.00
C PHE A 138 9.03 5.52 12.85
N GLN A 139 10.02 5.80 13.71
CA GLN A 139 11.26 5.03 13.72
C GLN A 139 11.00 3.53 13.92
N LYS A 140 10.14 3.16 14.88
CA LYS A 140 9.76 1.76 15.14
C LYS A 140 8.94 1.17 13.98
N ALA A 141 8.05 1.93 13.36
CA ALA A 141 7.26 1.47 12.22
C ALA A 141 8.15 1.16 11.00
N PHE A 142 9.14 2.01 10.70
CA PHE A 142 10.16 1.71 9.69
C PHE A 142 11.02 0.50 10.09
N GLN A 143 11.35 0.36 11.38
CA GLN A 143 12.12 -0.77 11.86
C GLN A 143 11.42 -2.11 11.57
N VAL A 144 10.10 -2.19 11.84
CA VAL A 144 9.28 -3.39 11.57
C VAL A 144 9.49 -3.92 10.15
N TRP A 145 9.49 -3.03 9.15
CA TRP A 145 9.70 -3.41 7.75
C TRP A 145 11.18 -3.67 7.42
N SER A 146 12.10 -2.91 7.99
CA SER A 146 13.55 -3.11 7.78
C SER A 146 14.10 -4.39 8.41
N ASP A 147 13.43 -4.93 9.43
CA ASP A 147 13.83 -6.17 10.10
C ASP A 147 13.59 -7.41 9.21
N VAL A 148 12.69 -7.30 8.21
CA VAL A 148 12.30 -8.41 7.33
C VAL A 148 12.63 -8.17 5.86
N THR A 149 13.30 -7.07 5.53
CA THR A 149 13.72 -6.67 4.18
C THR A 149 15.17 -6.18 4.16
N PRO A 150 15.83 -6.10 2.99
CA PRO A 150 17.14 -5.46 2.88
C PRO A 150 17.08 -3.92 2.85
N LEU A 151 15.90 -3.33 3.07
CA LEU A 151 15.72 -1.88 3.04
C LEU A 151 16.33 -1.23 4.29
N ARG A 152 16.78 0.01 4.12
CA ARG A 152 17.34 0.86 5.15
C ARG A 152 16.69 2.23 5.08
N PHE A 153 16.25 2.73 6.24
CA PHE A 153 15.52 3.99 6.33
C PHE A 153 16.35 5.03 7.07
N ARG A 154 16.39 6.25 6.55
CA ARG A 154 17.06 7.39 7.20
C ARG A 154 16.09 8.57 7.30
N LYS A 155 15.86 9.03 8.54
CA LYS A 155 15.10 10.25 8.78
C LYS A 155 15.87 11.47 8.25
N LEU A 156 15.17 12.34 7.54
CA LEU A 156 15.64 13.68 7.20
C LEU A 156 14.91 14.73 8.05
N HIS A 157 15.57 15.87 8.27
CA HIS A 157 15.02 17.00 9.03
C HIS A 157 14.70 18.21 8.14
N LYS A 158 15.15 18.18 6.88
CA LYS A 158 14.97 19.20 5.86
C LYS A 158 14.91 18.52 4.49
N ASP A 159 14.54 19.28 3.47
CA ASP A 159 14.45 18.85 2.08
C ASP A 159 13.37 17.76 1.86
N GLU A 160 13.19 17.35 0.61
CA GLU A 160 12.24 16.32 0.19
C GLU A 160 12.84 14.92 0.44
N ALA A 161 12.01 13.99 0.90
CA ALA A 161 12.37 12.61 1.17
C ALA A 161 11.64 11.66 0.22
N ASP A 162 12.03 10.38 0.20
CA ASP A 162 11.31 9.38 -0.59
C ASP A 162 9.90 9.08 -0.04
N ILE A 163 9.72 9.29 1.27
CA ILE A 163 8.46 9.09 1.97
C ILE A 163 8.23 10.31 2.88
N MET A 164 7.33 11.18 2.47
CA MET A 164 6.84 12.28 3.29
C MET A 164 5.67 11.80 4.15
N ILE A 165 5.72 12.14 5.44
CA ILE A 165 4.67 11.85 6.41
C ILE A 165 3.96 13.15 6.73
N LEU A 166 2.66 13.20 6.47
CA LEU A 166 1.82 14.38 6.64
C LEU A 166 0.64 14.05 7.55
N PHE A 167 0.36 14.93 8.51
CA PHE A 167 -0.92 14.96 9.20
C PHE A 167 -1.77 16.10 8.65
N ALA A 168 -3.01 15.83 8.24
CA ALA A 168 -3.88 16.84 7.64
C ALA A 168 -5.36 16.58 7.89
N PHE A 169 -6.18 17.61 7.75
CA PHE A 169 -7.65 17.50 7.81
C PHE A 169 -8.24 17.57 6.41
N GLY A 170 -9.35 16.86 6.17
CA GLY A 170 -10.20 17.06 5.00
C GLY A 170 -9.44 17.12 3.67
N ALA A 171 -9.65 18.17 2.89
CA ALA A 171 -8.93 18.37 1.63
C ALA A 171 -7.50 18.87 1.87
N HIS A 172 -6.51 18.09 1.41
CA HIS A 172 -5.10 18.32 1.75
C HIS A 172 -4.12 18.15 0.57
N GLY A 173 -4.57 18.46 -0.65
CA GLY A 173 -3.68 18.69 -1.80
C GLY A 173 -3.46 17.50 -2.75
N ASP A 174 -4.10 16.35 -2.52
CA ASP A 174 -3.89 15.11 -3.28
C ASP A 174 -5.17 14.49 -3.89
N PHE A 175 -6.29 15.21 -3.80
CA PHE A 175 -7.64 14.78 -4.22
C PHE A 175 -8.23 13.57 -3.48
N ASN A 176 -7.55 13.07 -2.43
CA ASN A 176 -8.05 12.03 -1.55
C ASN A 176 -8.45 12.64 -0.21
N TYR A 177 -9.56 13.37 -0.17
CA TYR A 177 -9.94 14.09 1.04
C TYR A 177 -10.26 13.13 2.18
N PHE A 178 -9.84 13.51 3.39
CA PHE A 178 -10.27 12.83 4.62
C PHE A 178 -11.72 13.17 4.97
N ASP A 179 -12.38 12.26 5.66
CA ASP A 179 -13.80 12.31 6.01
C ASP A 179 -14.06 12.81 7.44
N GLY A 180 -13.01 13.11 8.20
CA GLY A 180 -13.11 13.53 9.59
C GLY A 180 -13.12 12.31 10.51
N LYS A 181 -13.56 12.51 11.76
CA LYS A 181 -13.42 11.48 12.78
C LYS A 181 -14.12 10.15 12.43
N GLY A 182 -13.38 9.04 12.52
CA GLY A 182 -13.81 7.70 12.18
C GLY A 182 -13.39 7.33 10.76
N GLY A 183 -14.25 6.61 10.03
CA GLY A 183 -14.13 6.43 8.58
C GLY A 183 -12.72 6.08 8.09
N THR A 184 -12.08 7.04 7.43
CA THR A 184 -10.75 6.91 6.80
C THR A 184 -9.67 7.48 7.72
N LEU A 185 -8.88 6.60 8.34
CA LEU A 185 -7.88 7.00 9.33
C LEU A 185 -6.61 7.60 8.70
N ALA A 186 -6.22 7.08 7.55
CA ALA A 186 -4.99 7.41 6.85
C ALA A 186 -5.04 6.85 5.42
N HIS A 187 -4.13 7.31 4.57
CA HIS A 187 -3.82 6.66 3.30
C HIS A 187 -2.35 6.84 2.95
N ALA A 188 -1.86 6.04 2.02
CA ALA A 188 -0.53 6.16 1.47
C ALA A 188 -0.51 5.92 -0.04
N PHE A 189 0.59 6.30 -0.66
CA PHE A 189 0.83 6.15 -2.09
C PHE A 189 1.90 5.09 -2.34
N TYR A 190 1.70 4.31 -3.39
CA TYR A 190 2.68 3.32 -3.83
C TYR A 190 4.04 3.95 -4.20
N PRO A 191 5.15 3.20 -4.17
CA PRO A 191 6.49 3.68 -4.51
C PRO A 191 6.57 4.40 -5.86
N GLY A 192 7.31 5.51 -5.93
CA GLY A 192 7.52 6.27 -7.17
C GLY A 192 8.02 7.70 -6.92
N PRO A 193 8.10 8.56 -7.96
CA PRO A 193 8.46 9.96 -7.81
C PRO A 193 7.32 10.86 -7.30
N GLY A 194 7.68 11.98 -6.69
CA GLY A 194 6.73 13.00 -6.20
C GLY A 194 5.98 12.49 -4.97
N ILE A 195 4.65 12.63 -4.96
CA ILE A 195 3.78 12.16 -3.86
C ILE A 195 3.77 10.64 -3.69
N GLN A 196 4.27 9.89 -4.68
CA GLN A 196 4.35 8.44 -4.59
C GLN A 196 5.35 8.02 -3.51
N GLY A 197 4.90 7.17 -2.59
CA GLY A 197 5.63 6.82 -1.37
C GLY A 197 5.09 7.51 -0.12
N ASP A 198 4.45 8.68 -0.25
CA ASP A 198 3.99 9.46 0.90
C ASP A 198 2.89 8.76 1.69
N ALA A 199 2.78 9.10 2.97
CA ALA A 199 1.76 8.60 3.89
C ALA A 199 1.10 9.78 4.62
N HIS A 200 -0.22 9.87 4.51
CA HIS A 200 -1.03 10.91 5.10
C HIS A 200 -1.93 10.33 6.20
N PHE A 201 -2.04 11.05 7.31
CA PHE A 201 -2.79 10.66 8.50
C PHE A 201 -3.88 11.71 8.75
N ASP A 202 -5.12 11.29 8.96
CA ASP A 202 -6.22 12.21 9.24
C ASP A 202 -6.07 12.82 10.63
N GLU A 203 -5.83 14.13 10.71
CA GLU A 203 -5.68 14.86 11.97
C GLU A 203 -7.04 15.07 12.68
N ALA A 204 -8.17 14.69 12.06
CA ALA A 204 -9.44 14.62 12.78
C ALA A 204 -9.53 13.42 13.75
N GLU A 205 -8.67 12.43 13.58
CA GLU A 205 -8.52 11.32 14.52
C GLU A 205 -7.85 11.76 15.82
N THR A 206 -8.16 11.06 16.90
CA THR A 206 -7.42 11.21 18.16
C THR A 206 -6.24 10.23 18.17
N TRP A 207 -5.05 10.72 17.84
CA TRP A 207 -3.85 9.89 17.71
C TRP A 207 -3.22 9.58 19.06
N THR A 208 -3.03 8.30 19.38
CA THR A 208 -2.44 7.89 20.65
C THR A 208 -1.42 6.75 20.52
N LYS A 209 -0.71 6.49 21.62
CA LYS A 209 0.15 5.30 21.81
C LYS A 209 -0.59 4.11 22.43
N SER A 210 -1.85 4.30 22.85
CA SER A 210 -2.59 3.34 23.66
C SER A 210 -3.75 2.73 22.88
N PHE A 211 -4.62 1.99 23.58
CA PHE A 211 -5.89 1.48 23.03
C PHE A 211 -7.03 2.51 23.06
N GLN A 212 -6.87 3.61 23.80
CA GLN A 212 -7.84 4.69 23.88
C GLN A 212 -7.55 5.67 22.73
N GLY A 213 -8.35 5.62 21.66
CA GLY A 213 -8.12 6.35 20.42
C GLY A 213 -7.47 5.51 19.33
N THR A 214 -6.96 6.18 18.29
CA THR A 214 -6.36 5.54 17.12
C THR A 214 -4.86 5.39 17.34
N ASN A 215 -4.38 4.15 17.36
CA ASN A 215 -2.99 3.87 17.67
C ASN A 215 -2.08 4.20 16.48
N LEU A 216 -1.31 5.28 16.58
CA LEU A 216 -0.50 5.79 15.46
C LEU A 216 0.54 4.76 14.98
N PHE A 217 1.09 3.93 15.87
CA PHE A 217 2.06 2.91 15.46
C PHE A 217 1.44 1.86 14.53
N LEU A 218 0.23 1.39 14.82
CA LEU A 218 -0.42 0.37 13.98
C LEU A 218 -0.76 0.91 12.60
N VAL A 219 -1.36 2.11 12.56
CA VAL A 219 -1.70 2.78 11.30
C VAL A 219 -0.44 3.11 10.51
N ALA A 220 0.62 3.62 11.16
CA ALA A 220 1.88 3.89 10.49
C ALA A 220 2.53 2.63 9.91
N VAL A 221 2.52 1.50 10.61
CA VAL A 221 3.04 0.24 10.04
C VAL A 221 2.24 -0.16 8.80
N HIS A 222 0.91 -0.04 8.84
CA HIS A 222 0.03 -0.33 7.70
C HIS A 222 0.33 0.57 6.50
N GLU A 223 0.25 1.89 6.68
CA GLU A 223 0.45 2.85 5.59
C GLU A 223 1.86 2.76 4.99
N LEU A 224 2.88 2.54 5.81
CA LEU A 224 4.23 2.31 5.31
C LEU A 224 4.35 1.01 4.50
N GLY A 225 3.48 0.02 4.72
CA GLY A 225 3.37 -1.14 3.85
C GLY A 225 2.99 -0.73 2.42
N HIS A 226 2.01 0.17 2.26
CA HIS A 226 1.66 0.75 0.96
C HIS A 226 2.78 1.59 0.37
N SER A 227 3.42 2.45 1.17
CA SER A 227 4.62 3.21 0.78
C SER A 227 5.77 2.32 0.31
N LEU A 228 5.75 1.02 0.64
CA LEU A 228 6.71 0.01 0.22
C LEU A 228 6.20 -0.92 -0.89
N GLY A 229 4.97 -0.77 -1.38
CA GLY A 229 4.44 -1.54 -2.50
C GLY A 229 3.44 -2.62 -2.15
N LEU A 230 3.08 -2.80 -0.87
CA LEU A 230 2.10 -3.79 -0.45
C LEU A 230 0.68 -3.32 -0.75
N GLN A 231 -0.15 -4.24 -1.21
CA GLN A 231 -1.60 -4.06 -1.30
C GLN A 231 -2.26 -4.50 0.01
N HIS A 232 -3.54 -4.20 0.16
CA HIS A 232 -4.31 -4.78 1.24
C HIS A 232 -4.32 -6.31 1.16
N SER A 233 -4.28 -6.96 2.33
CA SER A 233 -4.45 -8.40 2.47
C SER A 233 -5.91 -8.72 2.81
N ASN A 234 -6.41 -9.84 2.30
CA ASN A 234 -7.70 -10.41 2.72
C ASN A 234 -7.58 -11.28 3.99
N ASN A 235 -6.37 -11.40 4.57
CA ASN A 235 -6.14 -12.13 5.80
C ASN A 235 -6.39 -11.22 7.03
N PRO A 236 -7.39 -11.49 7.90
CA PRO A 236 -7.69 -10.64 9.06
C PRO A 236 -6.58 -10.54 10.11
N LYS A 237 -5.55 -11.39 10.02
CA LYS A 237 -4.37 -11.35 10.89
C LYS A 237 -3.22 -10.50 10.34
N SER A 238 -3.29 -10.09 9.08
CA SER A 238 -2.30 -9.23 8.44
C SER A 238 -2.41 -7.81 8.97
N ILE A 239 -1.27 -7.12 9.14
CA ILE A 239 -1.31 -5.67 9.42
C ILE A 239 -1.84 -4.90 8.22
N MET A 240 -1.69 -5.42 7.00
CA MET A 240 -2.25 -4.88 5.75
C MET A 240 -3.74 -5.21 5.55
N TYR A 241 -4.43 -5.77 6.54
CA TYR A 241 -5.89 -5.87 6.48
C TYR A 241 -6.50 -4.45 6.56
N PRO A 242 -7.46 -4.07 5.71
CA PRO A 242 -7.84 -2.66 5.56
C PRO A 242 -8.48 -2.03 6.79
N THR A 243 -9.24 -2.80 7.56
CA THR A 243 -9.97 -2.28 8.71
C THR A 243 -9.08 -2.22 9.95
N TYR A 244 -9.23 -1.13 10.70
CA TYR A 244 -8.48 -0.89 11.92
C TYR A 244 -8.88 -1.89 13.00
N ARG A 245 -7.85 -2.47 13.61
CA ARG A 245 -7.98 -3.31 14.79
C ARG A 245 -6.81 -3.02 15.71
N TYR A 246 -7.12 -2.77 16.98
CA TYR A 246 -6.07 -2.61 17.97
C TYR A 246 -5.30 -3.92 18.17
N LEU A 247 -3.98 -3.83 18.01
CA LEU A 247 -3.00 -4.84 18.38
C LEU A 247 -2.05 -4.22 19.39
N ASN A 248 -1.72 -4.94 20.46
CA ASN A 248 -0.81 -4.41 21.48
C ASN A 248 0.59 -4.19 20.88
N PRO A 249 1.09 -2.93 20.80
CA PRO A 249 2.40 -2.64 20.21
C PRO A 249 3.57 -3.36 20.89
N SER A 250 3.46 -3.67 22.19
CA SER A 250 4.50 -4.39 22.93
C SER A 250 4.68 -5.85 22.51
N THR A 251 3.63 -6.46 21.94
CA THR A 251 3.65 -7.85 21.48
C THR A 251 3.45 -7.96 19.97
N PHE A 252 3.38 -6.83 19.27
CA PHE A 252 3.11 -6.76 17.85
C PHE A 252 4.19 -7.49 17.04
N ARG A 253 3.75 -8.26 16.05
CA ARG A 253 4.59 -8.93 15.05
C ARG A 253 3.86 -8.93 13.72
N LEU A 254 4.62 -8.80 12.64
CA LEU A 254 4.09 -9.04 11.30
C LEU A 254 3.56 -10.47 11.18
N SER A 255 2.45 -10.63 10.45
CA SER A 255 1.96 -11.95 10.11
C SER A 255 2.88 -12.61 9.07
N ALA A 256 2.77 -13.94 8.93
CA ALA A 256 3.48 -14.65 7.87
C ALA A 256 3.07 -14.16 6.46
N ASP A 257 1.85 -13.64 6.31
CA ASP A 257 1.38 -13.08 5.04
C ASP A 257 2.11 -11.79 4.69
N ASP A 258 2.19 -10.86 5.66
CA ASP A 258 2.92 -9.59 5.51
C ASP A 258 4.39 -9.83 5.12
N ILE A 259 5.04 -10.76 5.82
CA ILE A 259 6.45 -11.10 5.60
C ILE A 259 6.66 -11.69 4.20
N ARG A 260 5.84 -12.66 3.78
CA ARG A 260 5.96 -13.24 2.43
C ARG A 260 5.75 -12.20 1.35
N ASN A 261 4.71 -11.36 1.51
CA ASN A 261 4.35 -10.37 0.50
C ASN A 261 5.46 -9.32 0.36
N ILE A 262 6.02 -8.79 1.46
CA ILE A 262 7.10 -7.81 1.37
C ILE A 262 8.41 -8.42 0.86
N GLN A 263 8.71 -9.66 1.24
CA GLN A 263 9.92 -10.35 0.76
C GLN A 263 9.82 -10.70 -0.74
N SER A 264 8.62 -10.97 -1.25
CA SER A 264 8.41 -11.15 -2.70
C SER A 264 8.79 -9.90 -3.50
N LEU A 265 8.70 -8.70 -2.90
CA LEU A 265 9.08 -7.44 -3.53
C LEU A 265 10.58 -7.15 -3.41
N TYR A 266 11.22 -7.47 -2.28
CA TYR A 266 12.56 -6.96 -1.95
C TYR A 266 13.65 -8.01 -1.73
N VAL A 267 13.31 -9.30 -1.57
CA VAL A 267 14.28 -10.37 -1.27
C VAL A 267 14.45 -11.32 -2.47
N HIS A 268 13.42 -11.54 -3.27
CA HIS A 268 13.43 -12.52 -4.36
C HIS A 268 13.56 -11.90 -5.77
N VAL A 269 14.62 -11.12 -6.00
CA VAL A 269 15.10 -10.87 -7.37
C VAL A 269 16.52 -11.39 -7.49
N VAL A 270 16.61 -12.69 -7.74
CA VAL A 270 17.75 -13.24 -8.47
C VAL A 270 17.52 -12.83 -9.92
N ASN A 271 18.24 -11.80 -10.40
CA ASN A 271 18.50 -11.73 -11.83
C ASN A 271 19.15 -13.06 -12.19
N LYS A 272 18.42 -13.95 -12.85
CA LYS A 272 19.02 -15.11 -13.52
C LYS A 272 19.76 -14.61 -14.76
N GLU A 273 20.81 -13.82 -14.55
CA GLU A 273 21.99 -13.97 -15.38
C GLU A 273 22.74 -15.14 -14.78
N VAL A 274 22.40 -16.35 -15.24
CA VAL A 274 23.28 -17.48 -15.07
C VAL A 274 24.51 -17.14 -15.90
N CYS A 275 25.53 -16.56 -15.26
CA CYS A 275 26.88 -16.58 -15.80
C CYS A 275 27.28 -18.05 -15.89
N PHE A 276 27.09 -18.67 -17.05
CA PHE A 276 27.80 -19.89 -17.38
C PHE A 276 29.26 -19.50 -17.50
N SER A 277 30.02 -19.65 -16.40
CA SER A 277 31.46 -19.72 -16.49
C SER A 277 31.78 -20.90 -17.41
N SER A 278 32.38 -20.60 -18.55
CA SER A 278 32.89 -21.54 -19.54
C SER A 278 33.70 -22.64 -18.86
N LEU A 279 33.10 -23.82 -18.70
CA LEU A 279 33.83 -25.04 -18.40
C LEU A 279 34.54 -25.46 -19.69
N PHE A 280 35.83 -25.19 -19.76
CA PHE A 280 36.72 -25.75 -20.75
C PHE A 280 36.79 -27.27 -20.56
N PHE A 281 36.15 -28.04 -21.45
CA PHE A 281 36.44 -29.45 -21.60
C PHE A 281 37.64 -29.60 -22.55
N THR A 282 38.79 -29.98 -22.01
CA THR A 282 39.93 -30.39 -22.82
C THR A 282 39.67 -31.78 -23.41
N ASN A 283 39.99 -31.90 -24.69
CA ASN A 283 39.78 -33.06 -25.56
C ASN A 283 40.15 -34.41 -24.94
N SER A 284 39.18 -35.33 -24.86
CA SER A 284 39.36 -36.71 -25.35
C SER A 284 37.99 -37.34 -25.60
N SER A 285 37.61 -37.44 -26.87
CA SER A 285 36.70 -38.42 -27.47
C SER A 285 35.55 -38.96 -26.60
N ILE A 286 34.42 -38.24 -26.53
CA ILE A 286 33.14 -38.83 -26.14
C ILE A 286 32.14 -38.59 -27.27
N ASN A 287 31.68 -39.70 -27.87
CA ASN A 287 30.61 -39.76 -28.84
C ASN A 287 29.38 -38.96 -28.35
N VAL A 288 29.01 -37.93 -29.09
CA VAL A 288 27.80 -37.14 -28.84
C VAL A 288 26.59 -37.97 -29.29
N CYS A 289 26.14 -38.89 -28.43
CA CYS A 289 24.83 -39.52 -28.57
C CYS A 289 24.22 -40.06 -27.27
N HIS A 290 24.83 -39.90 -26.08
CA HIS A 290 24.24 -40.53 -24.90
C HIS A 290 24.68 -39.92 -23.56
N ILE A 291 24.18 -38.74 -23.16
CA ILE A 291 24.02 -38.40 -21.73
C ILE A 291 22.86 -37.39 -21.57
N ALA A 292 21.64 -37.87 -21.30
CA ALA A 292 20.72 -37.11 -20.45
C ALA A 292 21.16 -37.43 -19.01
N ARG A 293 21.81 -36.48 -18.34
CA ARG A 293 22.19 -36.67 -16.92
C ARG A 293 21.11 -36.02 -16.08
N GLU A 294 20.35 -36.81 -15.34
CA GLU A 294 19.66 -36.29 -14.16
C GLU A 294 20.75 -35.79 -13.19
N ALA A 295 20.86 -34.48 -13.03
CA ALA A 295 21.62 -33.90 -11.95
C ALA A 295 20.67 -33.73 -10.76
N LYS A 296 20.81 -34.60 -9.76
CA LYS A 296 20.10 -34.48 -8.48
C LYS A 296 20.95 -33.63 -7.56
N GLU A 297 20.69 -32.33 -7.52
CA GLU A 297 21.37 -31.43 -6.59
C GLU A 297 20.57 -31.25 -5.31
N THR A 298 21.30 -30.99 -4.22
CA THR A 298 20.75 -30.76 -2.89
C THR A 298 21.21 -29.37 -2.45
N LEU A 299 20.29 -28.40 -2.31
CA LEU A 299 20.61 -27.21 -1.50
C LEU A 299 20.27 -27.52 -0.06
N ASP A 300 21.20 -27.14 0.81
CA ASP A 300 20.96 -27.01 2.23
C ASP A 300 20.79 -25.53 2.58
N VAL A 301 19.57 -25.17 3.02
CA VAL A 301 19.27 -23.83 3.55
C VAL A 301 18.70 -24.01 4.95
N HIS A 302 19.43 -23.53 5.95
CA HIS A 302 19.07 -23.62 7.37
C HIS A 302 18.75 -25.04 7.85
N GLY A 303 19.52 -26.04 7.41
CA GLY A 303 19.44 -27.42 7.89
C GLY A 303 18.23 -28.19 7.35
N LYS A 304 17.64 -27.74 6.24
CA LYS A 304 16.58 -28.45 5.53
C LYS A 304 17.04 -28.69 4.10
N SER A 305 17.15 -29.98 3.75
CA SER A 305 17.51 -30.47 2.42
C SER A 305 16.29 -30.46 1.50
N PHE A 306 16.39 -29.73 0.38
CA PHE A 306 15.39 -29.76 -0.69
C PHE A 306 15.98 -30.47 -1.90
N GLN A 307 15.27 -31.51 -2.38
CA GLN A 307 15.60 -32.20 -3.63
C GLN A 307 14.77 -31.62 -4.77
N TYR A 308 15.42 -31.33 -5.89
CA TYR A 308 14.75 -30.95 -7.13
C TYR A 308 15.40 -31.65 -8.32
N ILE A 309 14.58 -31.85 -9.35
CA ILE A 309 14.96 -32.50 -10.61
C ILE A 309 14.96 -31.42 -11.69
N LEU A 310 16.12 -31.19 -12.31
CA LEU A 310 16.25 -30.33 -13.47
C LEU A 310 15.87 -31.11 -14.74
N PHE A 311 14.78 -30.73 -15.39
CA PHE A 311 14.45 -31.18 -16.75
C PHE A 311 15.12 -30.26 -17.76
N LEU A 312 16.19 -30.73 -18.41
CA LEU A 312 16.77 -30.05 -19.57
C LEU A 312 15.93 -30.42 -20.80
N ASN A 313 14.88 -29.64 -21.10
CA ASN A 313 14.17 -29.74 -22.37
C ASN A 313 14.93 -28.95 -23.45
N SER A 314 15.56 -29.66 -24.38
CA SER A 314 16.13 -29.06 -25.60
C SER A 314 15.18 -29.29 -26.78
N PRO A 315 14.79 -28.25 -27.55
CA PRO A 315 13.99 -28.41 -28.76
C PRO A 315 14.81 -28.77 -30.02
N TYR A 316 16.12 -29.04 -29.90
CA TYR A 316 16.95 -29.43 -31.04
C TYR A 316 16.98 -30.96 -31.22
N PHE A 317 15.85 -31.54 -31.63
CA PHE A 317 15.78 -32.95 -32.03
C PHE A 317 15.44 -33.15 -33.53
N ALA A 318 15.41 -32.08 -34.32
CA ALA A 318 15.09 -32.16 -35.75
C ALA A 318 16.13 -31.46 -36.63
N ALA A 319 17.40 -31.87 -36.53
CA ALA A 319 18.42 -31.55 -37.54
C ALA A 319 19.61 -32.53 -37.44
N CYS A 320 19.35 -33.81 -37.70
CA CYS A 320 20.41 -34.77 -38.00
C CYS A 320 20.03 -35.54 -39.26
N GLN A 321 20.08 -34.86 -40.39
CA GLN A 321 20.33 -35.49 -41.68
C GLN A 321 20.89 -34.47 -42.68
N SER A 322 22.06 -34.83 -43.22
CA SER A 322 22.75 -34.28 -44.39
C SER A 322 23.74 -33.12 -44.19
N LYS A 323 25.02 -33.52 -44.34
CA LYS A 323 26.16 -32.86 -45.01
C LYS A 323 26.72 -31.54 -44.46
N ALA A 324 27.92 -31.70 -43.89
CA ALA A 324 29.13 -30.88 -44.06
C ALA A 324 29.01 -29.58 -44.86
N THR A 325 29.27 -28.44 -44.19
CA THR A 325 30.38 -27.50 -44.46
C THR A 325 30.22 -26.25 -43.58
N ASP A 326 31.33 -25.84 -42.95
CA ASP A 326 31.76 -24.52 -42.46
C ASP A 326 30.72 -23.44 -42.02
N ASP A 327 30.86 -23.02 -40.74
CA ASP A 327 30.25 -21.90 -39.96
C ASP A 327 29.11 -21.06 -40.58
N PRO A 328 27.95 -20.83 -39.90
CA PRO A 328 27.75 -19.67 -38.97
C PRO A 328 26.51 -19.84 -38.02
N PRO A 329 25.80 -18.81 -37.48
CA PRO A 329 26.13 -17.52 -36.82
C PRO A 329 25.64 -17.45 -35.34
N CYS A 330 25.98 -16.38 -34.60
CA CYS A 330 25.39 -16.06 -33.29
C CYS A 330 23.86 -15.87 -33.38
N LEU A 331 23.11 -16.59 -32.54
CA LEU A 331 21.64 -16.49 -32.45
C LEU A 331 21.20 -15.59 -31.29
N HIS A 332 20.45 -14.54 -31.60
CA HIS A 332 19.62 -13.79 -30.65
C HIS A 332 18.29 -14.53 -30.43
N PHE A 333 17.84 -14.68 -29.19
CA PHE A 333 16.51 -15.22 -28.89
C PHE A 333 15.56 -14.14 -28.35
N GLN A 334 14.42 -14.03 -29.01
CA GLN A 334 13.22 -13.30 -28.58
C GLN A 334 12.30 -14.28 -27.84
N LEU A 335 11.90 -13.95 -26.61
CA LEU A 335 10.95 -14.75 -25.84
C LEU A 335 9.52 -14.39 -26.21
N SER A 336 8.74 -15.40 -26.58
CA SER A 336 7.27 -15.33 -26.72
C SER A 336 6.66 -16.21 -25.64
N PHE A 337 5.69 -15.68 -24.89
CA PHE A 337 4.97 -16.44 -23.86
C PHE A 337 3.62 -16.91 -24.39
N THR A 338 3.27 -18.16 -24.11
CA THR A 338 1.89 -18.65 -24.13
C THR A 338 1.57 -19.39 -22.84
N SER A 339 0.29 -19.30 -22.47
CA SER A 339 -0.33 -19.28 -21.12
C SER A 339 0.03 -20.38 -20.14
#